data_AF-A0A6I3UYP9-F1
#
_entry.id   AF-A0A6I3UYP9-F1
#
_cell.length_a   1.000
_cell.length_b   1.000
_cell.length_c   1.000
_cell.angle_alpha   90.00
_cell.angle_beta   90.00
_cell.angle_gamma   90.00
#
_symmetry.space_group_name_H-M   'P 1'
#
loop_
_entity.id
_entity.type
_entity.pdbx_description
1 polymer ?
#
loop_
_entity_poly.entity_id
_entity_poly.type
_entity_poly.pdbx_seq_one_letter_code
_entity_poly.pdbx_strand_id
1 'polypeptide(L)'
;ANAYSKDFQEGKSAVFFNGVWASGEMSKNPSLAPGIYPAGVAISSSGGGITISSKMSEAKQKLALEFLKYMTSDDVQKVIFEKVGANPSNENVNVKELSEKSSEATTKILGQAITQVKNAKAVVPTVSDVWGGDVQTAII
;
A
#
# COMPACT_ATOMS: atom_id res chain seq x y z
N ALA A 1 -5.78 -3.35 15.02
CA ALA A 1 -6.18 -4.07 13.81
C ALA A 1 -7.71 -4.11 13.78
N ASN A 2 -8.34 -3.84 12.63
CA ASN A 2 -9.80 -3.95 12.49
C ASN A 2 -10.22 -5.40 12.76
N ALA A 3 -11.39 -5.62 13.35
CA ALA A 3 -11.87 -6.95 13.77
C ALA A 3 -11.70 -8.03 12.68
N TYR A 4 -11.97 -7.67 11.42
CA TYR A 4 -11.85 -8.57 10.27
C TYR A 4 -10.43 -9.05 9.95
N SER A 5 -9.39 -8.27 10.29
CA SER A 5 -8.00 -8.71 10.08
C SER A 5 -7.68 -9.90 10.97
N LYS A 6 -8.09 -9.83 12.26
CA LYS A 6 -7.87 -10.90 13.22
C LYS A 6 -8.67 -12.14 12.86
N ASP A 7 -9.94 -11.97 12.51
CA ASP A 7 -10.80 -13.10 12.11
C ASP A 7 -10.25 -13.82 10.87
N PHE A 8 -9.74 -13.09 9.88
CA PHE A 8 -9.11 -13.70 8.72
C PHE A 8 -7.79 -14.43 9.06
N GLN A 9 -6.95 -13.83 9.91
CA GLN A 9 -5.72 -14.48 10.39
C GLN A 9 -6.01 -15.79 11.15
N GLU A 10 -7.10 -15.83 11.91
CA GLU A 10 -7.57 -16.99 12.68
C GLU A 10 -8.44 -17.96 11.84
N GLY A 11 -8.58 -17.73 10.54
CA GLY A 11 -9.30 -18.64 9.63
C GLY A 11 -10.82 -18.63 9.78
N LYS A 12 -11.41 -17.57 10.36
CA LYS A 12 -12.86 -17.42 10.55
C LYS A 12 -13.58 -16.82 9.35
N SER A 13 -12.84 -16.33 8.36
CA SER A 13 -13.39 -15.83 7.10
C SER A 13 -12.57 -16.35 5.91
N ALA A 14 -13.22 -16.44 4.75
CA ALA A 14 -12.61 -16.99 3.54
C ALA A 14 -11.86 -15.93 2.70
N VAL A 15 -12.25 -14.65 2.80
CA VAL A 15 -11.66 -13.55 2.03
C VAL A 15 -11.59 -12.28 2.89
N PHE A 16 -10.56 -11.47 2.65
CA PHE A 16 -10.34 -10.20 3.35
C PHE A 16 -9.96 -9.10 2.34
N PHE A 17 -10.84 -8.11 2.18
CA PHE A 17 -10.60 -6.97 1.28
C PHE A 17 -9.75 -5.90 1.98
N ASN A 18 -8.46 -5.88 1.66
CA ASN A 18 -7.51 -4.87 2.13
C ASN A 18 -6.36 -4.72 1.11
N GLY A 19 -5.53 -3.70 1.27
CA GLY A 19 -4.41 -3.45 0.37
C GLY A 19 -3.17 -4.29 0.66
N VAL A 20 -2.17 -4.16 -0.21
CA VAL A 20 -0.90 -4.90 -0.14
C VAL A 20 -0.12 -4.64 1.16
N TRP A 21 -0.37 -3.51 1.84
CA TRP A 21 0.19 -3.19 3.14
C TRP A 21 -0.21 -4.16 4.27
N ALA A 22 -1.21 -5.03 4.05
CA ALA A 22 -1.57 -6.08 5.00
C ALA A 22 -0.56 -7.25 5.05
N SER A 23 0.41 -7.30 4.13
CA SER A 23 1.35 -8.41 3.94
C SER A 23 2.07 -8.85 5.22
N GLY A 24 2.45 -7.92 6.10
CA GLY A 24 3.15 -8.25 7.35
C GLY A 24 2.32 -9.06 8.34
N GLU A 25 1.00 -8.88 8.34
CA GLU A 25 0.09 -9.65 9.19
C GLU A 25 -0.37 -10.94 8.50
N MET A 26 -0.53 -10.91 7.18
CA MET A 26 -0.95 -12.08 6.38
C MET A 26 0.15 -13.14 6.29
N SER A 27 1.42 -12.74 6.24
CA SER A 27 2.55 -13.68 6.17
C SER A 27 2.68 -14.60 7.38
N LYS A 28 2.04 -14.27 8.51
CA LYS A 28 2.01 -15.09 9.73
C LYS A 28 1.20 -16.37 9.58
N ASN A 29 0.24 -16.41 8.64
CA ASN A 29 -0.55 -17.58 8.34
C ASN A 29 -0.34 -17.98 6.86
N PRO A 30 0.44 -19.05 6.58
CA PRO A 30 0.80 -19.44 5.22
C PRO A 30 -0.36 -19.98 4.39
N SER A 31 -1.53 -20.21 4.99
CA SER A 31 -2.76 -20.58 4.27
C SER A 31 -3.42 -19.39 3.57
N LEU A 32 -2.98 -18.17 3.83
CA LEU A 32 -3.53 -16.94 3.26
C LEU A 32 -2.69 -16.49 2.06
N ALA A 33 -3.36 -16.02 1.00
CA ALA A 33 -2.70 -15.61 -0.25
C ALA A 33 -3.35 -14.34 -0.84
N PRO A 34 -2.60 -13.53 -1.60
CA PRO A 34 -3.16 -12.38 -2.28
C PRO A 34 -3.94 -12.79 -3.54
N GLY A 35 -4.95 -11.98 -3.87
CA GLY A 35 -5.75 -12.09 -5.08
C GLY A 35 -6.31 -10.73 -5.51
N ILE A 36 -6.92 -10.69 -6.70
CA ILE A 36 -7.56 -9.49 -7.28
C ILE A 36 -9.06 -9.74 -7.52
N TYR A 37 -9.80 -8.68 -7.81
CA TYR A 37 -11.26 -8.70 -7.93
C TYR A 37 -11.72 -9.44 -9.21
N PRO A 38 -13.02 -9.82 -9.28
CA PRO A 38 -13.61 -10.44 -10.46
C PRO A 38 -13.30 -9.69 -11.76
N ALA A 39 -13.32 -10.42 -12.88
CA ALA A 39 -12.89 -9.95 -14.20
C ALA A 39 -11.42 -9.50 -14.28
N GLY A 40 -10.60 -9.80 -13.26
CA GLY A 40 -9.19 -9.42 -13.23
C GLY A 40 -8.98 -7.93 -12.96
N VAL A 41 -9.85 -7.33 -12.15
CA VAL A 41 -9.80 -5.90 -11.78
C VAL A 41 -8.97 -5.74 -10.51
N ALA A 42 -8.18 -4.67 -10.40
CA ALA A 42 -7.51 -4.29 -9.17
C ALA A 42 -7.66 -2.80 -8.87
N ILE A 43 -7.53 -2.43 -7.59
CA ILE A 43 -7.48 -1.02 -7.17
C ILE A 43 -6.01 -0.58 -7.20
N SER A 44 -5.73 0.51 -7.90
CA SER A 44 -4.42 1.16 -7.91
C SER A 44 -4.61 2.67 -7.92
N SER A 45 -4.31 3.30 -6.79
CA SER A 45 -4.41 4.75 -6.62
C SER A 45 -3.32 5.23 -5.66
N SER A 46 -3.11 6.54 -5.60
CA SER A 46 -2.12 7.12 -4.71
C SER A 46 -2.61 7.17 -3.26
N GLY A 47 -3.89 7.52 -3.05
CA GLY A 47 -4.41 7.90 -1.74
C GLY A 47 -4.00 9.32 -1.33
N GLY A 48 -4.55 9.78 -0.21
CA GLY A 48 -4.06 10.96 0.49
C GLY A 48 -2.69 10.70 1.13
N GLY A 49 -1.78 11.68 1.06
CA GLY A 49 -0.42 11.58 1.58
C GLY A 49 0.00 12.80 2.40
N ILE A 50 1.29 13.11 2.38
CA ILE A 50 1.84 14.31 3.02
C ILE A 50 1.16 15.55 2.43
N THR A 51 0.37 16.25 3.24
CA THR A 51 -0.34 17.48 2.87
C THR A 51 0.17 18.63 3.73
N ILE A 52 0.66 19.69 3.09
CA ILE A 52 1.37 20.79 3.75
C ILE A 52 0.46 22.03 3.80
N SER A 53 0.36 22.66 4.98
CA SER A 53 -0.46 23.86 5.17
C SER A 53 0.06 25.05 4.35
N SER A 54 -0.85 25.79 3.72
CA SER A 54 -0.55 27.04 3.00
C SER A 54 -0.37 28.26 3.91
N LYS A 55 -0.57 28.11 5.23
CA LYS A 55 -0.55 29.20 6.21
C LYS A 55 0.63 29.07 7.18
N MET A 56 1.84 28.97 6.62
CA MET A 56 3.09 28.89 7.39
C MET A 56 4.05 30.00 6.99
N SER A 57 5.06 30.26 7.84
CA SER A 57 6.18 31.09 7.42
C SER A 57 7.00 30.38 6.34
N GLU A 58 7.70 31.15 5.51
CA GLU A 58 8.54 30.61 4.42
C GLU A 58 9.55 29.56 4.92
N ALA A 59 10.20 29.83 6.05
CA ALA A 59 11.16 28.89 6.64
C ALA A 59 10.51 27.53 7.01
N LYS A 60 9.29 27.56 7.57
CA LYS A 60 8.55 26.33 7.92
C LYS A 60 8.05 25.61 6.67
N GLN A 61 7.60 26.35 5.66
CA GLN A 61 7.17 25.76 4.39
C GLN A 61 8.35 25.09 3.67
N LYS A 62 9.53 25.71 3.65
CA LYS A 62 10.74 25.11 3.09
C LYS A 62 11.11 23.81 3.80
N LEU A 63 11.12 23.82 5.14
CA LEU A 63 11.42 22.62 5.91
C LEU A 63 10.39 21.49 5.69
N ALA A 64 9.10 21.83 5.54
CA ALA A 64 8.08 20.84 5.23
C ALA A 64 8.28 20.20 3.84
N LEU A 65 8.72 20.98 2.85
CA LEU A 65 9.08 20.46 1.53
C LEU A 65 10.37 19.62 1.55
N GLU A 66 11.33 19.97 2.41
CA GLU A 66 12.51 19.12 2.66
C GLU A 66 12.12 17.77 3.29
N PHE A 67 11.13 17.77 4.19
CA PHE A 67 10.59 16.52 4.74
C PHE A 67 9.87 15.68 3.68
N LEU A 68 9.09 16.28 2.78
CA LEU A 68 8.50 15.57 1.64
C LEU A 68 9.60 14.91 0.81
N LYS A 69 10.65 15.65 0.45
CA LYS A 69 11.81 15.12 -0.29
C LYS A 69 12.48 13.97 0.44
N TYR A 70 12.66 14.08 1.76
CA TYR A 70 13.21 13.01 2.58
C TYR A 70 12.34 11.76 2.53
N MET A 71 11.03 11.90 2.74
CA MET A 71 10.09 10.77 2.76
C MET A 71 9.98 10.07 1.40
N THR A 72 10.20 10.79 0.30
CA THR A 72 10.20 10.23 -1.08
C THR A 72 11.59 9.83 -1.58
N SER A 73 12.64 9.96 -0.77
CA SER A 73 14.00 9.58 -1.15
C SER A 73 14.16 8.06 -1.34
N ASP A 74 15.13 7.64 -2.15
CA ASP A 74 15.39 6.23 -2.45
C ASP A 74 15.61 5.41 -1.17
N ASP A 75 16.40 5.93 -0.23
CA ASP A 75 16.73 5.25 1.03
C ASP A 75 15.49 5.02 1.90
N VAL A 76 14.67 6.06 2.09
CA VAL A 76 13.45 5.95 2.89
C VAL A 76 12.45 5.03 2.19
N GLN A 77 12.31 5.14 0.87
CA GLN A 77 11.37 4.32 0.11
C GLN A 77 11.77 2.84 0.08
N LYS A 78 13.07 2.53 0.14
CA LYS A 78 13.55 1.16 0.37
C LYS A 78 13.14 0.64 1.76
N VAL A 79 13.24 1.47 2.80
CA VAL A 79 12.76 1.12 4.16
C VAL A 79 11.24 0.91 4.18
N ILE A 80 10.47 1.72 3.44
CA ILE A 80 9.02 1.53 3.28
C ILE A 80 8.70 0.13 2.72
N PHE A 81 9.46 -0.33 1.73
CA PHE A 81 9.26 -1.66 1.18
C PHE A 81 9.69 -2.78 2.14
N GLU A 82 10.94 -2.72 2.62
CA GLU A 82 11.57 -3.85 3.34
C GLU A 82 11.16 -3.97 4.81
N LYS A 83 10.83 -2.85 5.47
CA LYS A 83 10.57 -2.82 6.91
C LYS A 83 9.13 -2.48 7.25
N VAL A 84 8.53 -1.53 6.53
CA VAL A 84 7.12 -1.17 6.74
C VAL A 84 6.20 -2.18 6.06
N GLY A 85 6.63 -2.82 4.97
CA GLY A 85 5.84 -3.82 4.28
C GLY A 85 4.73 -3.20 3.41
N ALA A 86 5.03 -2.07 2.76
CA ALA A 86 4.11 -1.37 1.87
C ALA A 86 4.71 -1.14 0.47
N ASN A 87 3.86 -0.87 -0.52
CA ASN A 87 4.34 -0.49 -1.86
C ASN A 87 4.94 0.92 -1.83
N PRO A 88 6.23 1.10 -2.19
CA PRO A 88 6.83 2.43 -2.25
C PRO A 88 6.21 3.29 -3.36
N SER A 89 6.16 4.59 -3.13
CA SER A 89 5.75 5.60 -4.12
C SER A 89 6.84 5.91 -5.14
N ASN A 90 8.11 5.69 -4.78
CA ASN A 90 9.25 6.00 -5.64
C ASN A 90 9.58 4.80 -6.56
N GLU A 91 9.48 5.04 -7.86
CA GLU A 91 9.67 4.04 -8.91
C GLU A 91 11.12 3.55 -9.05
N ASN A 92 12.10 4.27 -8.49
CA ASN A 92 13.49 3.83 -8.43
C ASN A 92 13.66 2.57 -7.57
N VAL A 93 12.73 2.30 -6.65
CA VAL A 93 12.78 1.10 -5.80
C VAL A 93 12.29 -0.10 -6.61
N ASN A 94 13.24 -0.95 -7.02
CA ASN A 94 12.93 -2.17 -7.78
C ASN A 94 12.30 -3.25 -6.88
N VAL A 95 10.99 -3.12 -6.64
CA VAL A 95 10.19 -4.02 -5.80
C VAL A 95 10.35 -5.50 -6.22
N LYS A 96 10.37 -5.79 -7.53
CA LYS A 96 10.49 -7.16 -8.02
C LYS A 96 11.81 -7.79 -7.61
N GLU A 97 12.91 -7.10 -7.88
CA GLU A 97 14.25 -7.57 -7.52
C GLU A 97 14.43 -7.70 -6.01
N LEU A 98 13.94 -6.73 -5.24
CA LEU A 98 14.00 -6.79 -3.77
C LEU A 98 13.19 -7.97 -3.21
N SER A 99 12.05 -8.29 -3.83
CA SER A 99 11.23 -9.45 -3.45
C SER A 99 11.92 -10.77 -3.77
N GLU A 100 12.53 -10.88 -4.96
CA GLU A 100 13.25 -12.09 -5.41
C GLU A 100 14.48 -12.38 -4.55
N LYS A 101 15.19 -11.34 -4.10
CA LYS A 101 16.38 -11.46 -3.25
C LYS A 101 16.07 -11.62 -1.76
N SER A 102 14.83 -11.38 -1.32
CA SER A 102 14.48 -11.40 0.10
C SER A 102 14.24 -12.81 0.62
N SER A 103 14.72 -13.10 1.83
CA SER A 103 14.34 -14.28 2.61
C SER A 103 13.04 -14.09 3.39
N GLU A 104 12.58 -12.85 3.57
CA GLU A 104 11.45 -12.52 4.44
C GLU A 104 10.11 -12.90 3.79
N ALA A 105 9.29 -13.66 4.51
CA ALA A 105 7.97 -14.08 4.05
C ALA A 105 7.07 -12.89 3.71
N THR A 106 7.12 -11.83 4.53
CA THR A 106 6.41 -10.57 4.32
C THR A 106 6.80 -9.90 3.00
N THR A 107 8.08 -9.81 2.69
CA THR A 107 8.56 -9.17 1.45
C THR A 107 8.15 -9.98 0.22
N LYS A 108 8.19 -11.31 0.30
CA LYS A 108 7.75 -12.20 -0.78
C LYS A 108 6.26 -12.05 -1.10
N ILE A 109 5.39 -12.13 -0.08
CA ILE A 109 3.94 -12.01 -0.29
C ILE A 109 3.56 -10.59 -0.73
N LEU A 110 4.27 -9.57 -0.23
CA LEU A 110 4.11 -8.18 -0.67
C LEU A 110 4.45 -8.02 -2.16
N GLY A 111 5.60 -8.54 -2.60
CA GLY A 111 6.01 -8.55 -4.00
C GLY A 111 5.01 -9.26 -4.91
N GLN A 112 4.49 -10.40 -4.46
CA GLN A 112 3.45 -11.15 -5.17
C GLN A 112 2.16 -10.32 -5.31
N ALA A 113 1.67 -9.72 -4.22
CA ALA A 113 0.46 -8.90 -4.23
C ALA A 113 0.59 -7.67 -5.15
N ILE A 114 1.73 -6.97 -5.08
CA ILE A 114 2.04 -5.82 -5.96
C ILE A 114 2.07 -6.26 -7.43
N THR A 115 2.70 -7.40 -7.73
CA THR A 115 2.79 -7.93 -9.09
C THR A 115 1.42 -8.30 -9.66
N GLN A 116 0.51 -8.85 -8.85
CA GLN A 116 -0.85 -9.14 -9.29
C GLN A 116 -1.63 -7.87 -9.65
N VAL A 117 -1.51 -6.80 -8.86
CA VAL A 117 -2.14 -5.50 -9.16
C VAL A 117 -1.56 -4.88 -10.43
N LYS A 118 -0.23 -4.88 -10.58
CA LYS A 118 0.45 -4.34 -11.78
C LYS A 118 0.09 -5.07 -13.08
N ASN A 119 -0.27 -6.35 -12.98
CA ASN A 119 -0.66 -7.20 -14.12
C ASN A 119 -2.17 -7.44 -14.22
N ALA A 120 -2.99 -6.66 -13.51
CA ALA A 120 -4.45 -6.76 -13.60
C ALA A 120 -4.93 -6.40 -15.01
N LYS A 121 -6.05 -6.99 -15.45
CA LYS A 121 -6.68 -6.70 -16.75
C LYS A 121 -7.20 -5.27 -16.82
N ALA A 122 -7.69 -4.76 -15.69
CA ALA A 122 -8.08 -3.38 -15.53
C ALA A 122 -7.69 -2.89 -14.13
N VAL A 123 -7.27 -1.64 -14.04
CA VAL A 123 -6.98 -0.96 -12.77
C VAL A 123 -7.89 0.24 -12.62
N VAL A 124 -8.40 0.44 -11.41
CA VAL A 124 -9.31 1.56 -11.07
C VAL A 124 -8.79 2.34 -9.85
N PRO A 125 -9.05 3.66 -9.79
CA PRO A 125 -8.72 4.43 -8.60
C PRO A 125 -9.72 4.14 -7.46
N THR A 126 -9.40 4.57 -6.24
CA THR A 126 -10.37 4.58 -5.15
C THR A 126 -11.44 5.65 -5.41
N VAL A 127 -12.66 5.41 -4.90
CA VAL A 127 -13.73 6.42 -4.89
C VAL A 127 -13.28 7.69 -4.18
N SER A 128 -12.54 7.56 -3.08
CA SER A 128 -11.99 8.69 -2.32
C SER A 128 -11.16 9.64 -3.19
N ASP A 129 -10.26 9.08 -4.00
CA ASP A 129 -9.30 9.89 -4.75
C ASP A 129 -9.97 10.65 -5.90
N VAL A 130 -10.99 10.06 -6.53
CA VAL A 130 -11.63 10.64 -7.72
C VAL A 130 -12.90 11.43 -7.41
N TRP A 131 -13.66 11.05 -6.38
CA TRP A 131 -14.95 11.67 -6.03
C TRP A 131 -14.99 12.27 -4.62
N GLY A 132 -13.95 12.08 -3.81
CA GLY A 132 -13.82 12.69 -2.48
C GLY A 132 -14.35 11.82 -1.33
N GLY A 133 -13.91 12.17 -0.12
CA GLY A 133 -14.23 11.44 1.11
C GLY A 133 -15.72 11.45 1.47
N ASP A 134 -16.43 12.53 1.17
CA ASP A 134 -17.87 12.63 1.41
C ASP A 134 -18.65 11.63 0.54
N VAL A 135 -18.29 11.52 -0.74
CA VAL A 135 -18.89 10.55 -1.66
C VAL A 135 -18.56 9.12 -1.24
N GLN A 136 -17.31 8.85 -0.84
CA GLN A 136 -16.93 7.53 -0.32
C GLN A 136 -17.79 7.13 0.89
N THR A 137 -17.94 8.03 1.86
CA THR A 137 -18.70 7.78 3.10
C THR A 137 -20.19 7.60 2.83
N ALA A 138 -20.73 8.23 1.79
CA ALA A 138 -22.14 8.09 1.43
C ALA A 138 -22.47 6.74 0.76
N ILE A 139 -21.48 6.04 0.20
CA ILE A 139 -21.68 4.85 -0.66
C ILE A 139 -21.21 3.55 0.02
N ILE A 140 -20.27 3.62 0.98
CA ILE A 140 -19.65 2.46 1.66
C ILE A 140 -19.98 2.48 3.14
#